data_AF-A0A131XN81-F1
#
_entry.id   AF-A0A131XN81-F1
#
_cell.length_a   1.000
_cell.length_b   1.000
_cell.length_c   1.000
_cell.angle_alpha   90.00
_cell.angle_beta   90.00
_cell.angle_gamma   90.00
#
_symmetry.space_group_name_H-M   'P 1'
#
loop_
_entity.id
_entity.type
_entity.pdbx_description
1 polymer ?
#
loop_
_entity_poly.entity_id
_entity_poly.type
_entity_poly.pdbx_seq_one_letter_code
_entity_poly.pdbx_strand_id
1 'polypeptide(L)'
;KLQEEATALRQQRNELQREVAELSHQAVRVKATLARQTERLGRFLRMDQVECLQRLAGDKPTRWTETTLRFALDIYRCSPEAYRKLLLARYPIPMGMDLKKFCIENGVREGVPP
;
A
#
# COMPACT_ATOMS: atom_id res chain seq x y z
N LYS A 1 49.11 -14.32 -13.10
CA LYS A 1 47.79 -15.00 -13.24
C LYS A 1 47.04 -15.07 -11.92
N LEU A 2 47.33 -15.98 -10.97
CA LEU A 2 46.59 -16.09 -9.70
C LEU A 2 46.62 -14.82 -8.82
N GLN A 3 47.75 -14.11 -8.75
CA GLN A 3 47.84 -12.85 -8.00
C GLN A 3 47.04 -11.71 -8.64
N GLU A 4 47.01 -11.64 -9.97
CA GLU A 4 46.25 -10.63 -10.73
C GLU A 4 44.74 -10.87 -10.59
N GLU A 5 44.31 -12.13 -10.66
CA GLU A 5 42.93 -12.56 -10.40
C GLU A 5 42.51 -12.25 -8.95
N ALA A 6 43.39 -12.50 -7.97
CA ALA A 6 43.13 -12.17 -6.57
C ALA A 6 43.01 -10.65 -6.33
N THR A 7 43.79 -9.83 -7.03
CA THR A 7 43.65 -8.36 -6.97
C THR A 7 42.38 -7.86 -7.66
N ALA A 8 42.01 -8.42 -8.81
CA ALA A 8 40.78 -8.06 -9.51
C ALA A 8 39.53 -8.40 -8.68
N LEU A 9 39.50 -9.59 -8.06
CA LEU A 9 38.42 -10.00 -7.16
C LEU A 9 38.31 -9.10 -5.92
N ARG A 10 39.45 -8.64 -5.37
CA ARG A 10 39.46 -7.68 -4.26
C ARG A 10 38.91 -6.32 -4.67
N GLN A 11 39.23 -5.83 -5.88
CA GLN A 11 38.69 -4.59 -6.41
C GLN A 11 37.18 -4.68 -6.62
N GLN A 12 36.70 -5.74 -7.27
CA GLN A 12 35.27 -5.97 -7.50
C GLN A 12 34.50 -6.11 -6.18
N ARG A 13 35.07 -6.79 -5.17
CA ARG A 13 34.48 -6.86 -3.84
C ARG A 13 34.37 -5.47 -3.20
N ASN A 14 35.42 -4.65 -3.30
CA ASN A 14 35.41 -3.31 -2.72
C ASN A 14 34.38 -2.39 -3.41
N GLU A 15 34.21 -2.52 -4.73
CA GLU A 15 33.17 -1.81 -5.48
C GLU A 15 31.77 -2.24 -5.05
N LEU A 16 31.50 -3.55 -4.99
CA LEU A 16 30.23 -4.07 -4.50
C LEU A 16 29.93 -3.62 -3.06
N GLN A 17 30.95 -3.58 -2.19
CA GLN A 17 30.76 -3.10 -0.82
C GLN A 17 30.37 -1.62 -0.76
N ARG A 18 30.90 -0.78 -1.67
CA ARG A 18 30.50 0.62 -1.79
C ARG A 18 29.08 0.76 -2.33
N GLU A 19 28.73 0.00 -3.37
CA GLU A 19 27.38 0.01 -3.94
C GLU A 19 26.33 -0.41 -2.91
N VAL A 20 26.59 -1.47 -2.14
CA VAL A 20 25.70 -1.91 -1.05
C VAL A 20 25.56 -0.84 0.02
N ALA A 21 26.64 -0.14 0.37
CA ALA A 21 26.59 0.95 1.36
C ALA A 21 25.75 2.13 0.85
N GLU A 22 25.91 2.51 -0.42
CA GLU A 22 25.11 3.57 -1.05
C GLU A 22 23.63 3.21 -1.12
N LEU A 23 23.30 1.99 -1.57
CA LEU A 23 21.93 1.48 -1.61
C LEU A 23 21.30 1.44 -0.21
N SER A 24 22.07 1.04 0.82
CA SER A 24 21.62 1.03 2.20
C SER A 24 21.28 2.45 2.70
N HIS A 25 22.15 3.43 2.41
CA HIS A 25 21.89 4.83 2.74
C HIS A 25 20.66 5.39 2.02
N GLN A 26 20.48 5.06 0.74
CA GLN A 26 19.29 5.44 -0.01
C GLN A 26 18.03 4.81 0.60
N ALA A 27 18.06 3.52 0.95
CA ALA A 27 16.94 2.83 1.58
C ALA A 27 16.53 3.47 2.92
N VAL A 28 17.51 3.86 3.76
CA VAL A 28 17.24 4.57 5.02
C VAL A 28 16.55 5.91 4.77
N ARG A 29 17.01 6.68 3.79
CA ARG A 29 16.39 7.97 3.44
C ARG A 29 14.97 7.80 2.91
N VAL A 30 14.75 6.84 2.02
CA VAL A 30 13.41 6.53 1.49
C VAL A 30 12.47 6.10 2.61
N LYS A 31 12.92 5.21 3.51
CA LYS A 31 12.14 4.77 4.67
C LYS A 31 11.76 5.94 5.59
N ALA A 32 12.69 6.85 5.87
CA ALA A 32 12.43 8.02 6.70
C ALA A 32 11.41 8.97 6.05
N THR A 33 11.51 9.18 4.74
CA THR A 33 10.53 9.99 3.98
C THR A 33 9.15 9.34 3.98
N LEU A 34 9.08 8.03 3.73
CA LEU A 34 7.83 7.27 3.74
C LEU A 34 7.16 7.33 5.11
N ALA A 35 7.91 7.20 6.20
CA ALA A 35 7.38 7.32 7.56
C ALA A 35 6.72 8.70 7.81
N ARG A 36 7.37 9.79 7.39
CA ARG A 36 6.79 11.15 7.51
C ARG A 36 5.53 11.32 6.65
N GLN A 37 5.52 10.75 5.45
CA GLN A 37 4.33 10.78 4.59
C GLN A 37 3.17 9.96 5.18
N THR A 38 3.47 8.79 5.74
CA THR A 38 2.50 7.93 6.45
C THR A 38 1.87 8.69 7.60
N GLU A 39 2.68 9.35 8.44
CA GLU A 39 2.18 10.13 9.58
C GLU A 39 1.26 11.27 9.13
N ARG A 40 1.64 12.00 8.08
CA ARG A 40 0.82 13.08 7.52
C ARG A 40 -0.51 12.58 6.97
N LEU A 41 -0.51 11.46 6.25
CA LEU A 41 -1.73 10.85 5.71
C LEU A 41 -2.61 10.26 6.81
N GLY A 42 -2.01 9.68 7.86
CA GLY A 42 -2.72 9.09 9.00
C GLY A 42 -3.53 10.10 9.84
N ARG A 43 -3.35 11.41 9.62
CA ARG A 43 -4.20 12.46 10.21
C ARG A 43 -5.57 12.56 9.53
N PHE A 44 -5.72 12.06 8.31
CA PHE A 44 -6.94 12.17 7.50
C PHE A 44 -7.51 10.81 7.10
N LEU A 45 -6.64 9.80 6.98
CA LEU A 45 -6.97 8.47 6.50
C LEU A 45 -6.74 7.44 7.60
N ARG A 46 -7.52 6.35 7.58
CA ARG A 46 -7.26 5.18 8.43
C ARG A 46 -6.03 4.42 7.94
N MET A 47 -5.42 3.63 8.82
CA MET A 47 -4.17 2.93 8.52
C MET A 47 -4.29 1.96 7.33
N ASP A 48 -5.40 1.22 7.21
CA ASP A 48 -5.69 0.35 6.06
C ASP A 48 -5.84 1.13 4.74
N GLN A 49 -6.36 2.36 4.80
CA GLN A 49 -6.43 3.26 3.66
C GLN A 49 -5.05 3.81 3.28
N VAL A 50 -4.20 4.13 4.26
CA VAL A 50 -2.81 4.53 4.01
C VAL A 50 -2.01 3.38 3.42
N GLU A 51 -2.15 2.17 3.95
CA GLU A 51 -1.54 0.96 3.39
C GLU A 51 -1.99 0.73 1.95
N CYS A 52 -3.28 0.93 1.65
CA CYS A 52 -3.80 0.83 0.29
C CYS A 52 -3.08 1.77 -0.69
N LEU A 53 -2.72 2.99 -0.26
CA LEU A 53 -1.98 3.95 -1.09
C LEU A 53 -0.51 3.59 -1.26
N GLN A 54 0.06 2.84 -0.34
CA GLN A 54 1.48 2.47 -0.32
C GLN A 54 1.79 1.16 -1.07
N ARG A 55 0.75 0.47 -1.57
CA ARG A 55 0.92 -0.82 -2.24
C ARG A 55 1.76 -0.70 -3.51
N LEU A 56 2.69 -1.64 -3.63
CA LEU A 56 3.49 -1.87 -4.84
C LEU A 56 2.78 -2.86 -5.78
N ALA A 57 3.18 -2.85 -7.05
CA ALA A 57 2.69 -3.83 -8.01
C ALA A 57 3.02 -5.26 -7.54
N GLY A 58 1.99 -6.10 -7.39
CA GLY A 58 2.12 -7.49 -6.90
C GLY A 58 1.80 -7.70 -5.42
N ASP A 59 1.54 -6.63 -4.65
CA ASP A 59 1.15 -6.78 -3.25
C ASP A 59 -0.20 -7.49 -3.08
N LYS A 60 -0.36 -8.21 -1.96
CA LYS A 60 -1.63 -8.84 -1.57
C LYS A 60 -2.75 -7.80 -1.44
N PRO A 61 -4.02 -8.16 -1.71
CA PRO A 61 -5.17 -7.29 -1.50
C PRO A 61 -5.17 -6.63 -0.11
N THR A 62 -5.50 -5.34 -0.06
CA THR A 62 -5.62 -4.57 1.18
C THR A 62 -6.60 -5.27 2.11
N ARG A 63 -6.19 -5.50 3.36
CA ARG A 63 -7.09 -6.02 4.39
C ARG A 63 -7.83 -4.85 5.03
N TRP A 64 -9.03 -4.59 4.52
CA TRP A 64 -9.88 -3.54 5.04
C TRP A 64 -10.34 -3.85 6.46
N THR A 65 -10.26 -2.84 7.33
CA THR A 65 -10.86 -2.89 8.65
C THR A 65 -12.37 -2.82 8.54
N GLU A 66 -13.07 -3.40 9.52
CA GLU A 66 -14.52 -3.34 9.59
C GLU A 66 -15.04 -1.89 9.59
N THR A 67 -14.36 -0.98 10.31
CA THR A 67 -14.71 0.45 10.35
C THR A 67 -14.66 1.09 8.96
N THR A 68 -13.64 0.77 8.16
CA THR A 68 -13.53 1.28 6.78
C THR A 68 -14.59 0.68 5.87
N LEU A 69 -14.90 -0.62 6.02
CA LEU A 69 -15.95 -1.30 5.26
C LEU A 69 -17.33 -0.71 5.55
N ARG A 70 -17.68 -0.49 6.82
CA ARG A 70 -18.93 0.14 7.23
C ARG A 70 -19.06 1.55 6.67
N PHE A 71 -18.03 2.39 6.84
CA PHE A 71 -18.01 3.75 6.29
C PHE A 71 -18.21 3.78 4.77
N ALA A 72 -17.52 2.90 4.04
CA ALA A 72 -17.66 2.80 2.59
C ALA A 72 -19.05 2.30 2.17
N LEU A 73 -19.64 1.37 2.93
CA LEU A 73 -21.02 0.92 2.73
C LEU A 73 -22.03 2.05 2.98
N ASP A 74 -21.81 2.89 3.98
CA ASP A 74 -22.68 4.04 4.27
C ASP A 74 -22.65 5.07 3.14
N ILE A 75 -21.46 5.36 2.58
CA ILE A 75 -21.33 6.20 1.39
C ILE A 75 -22.10 5.58 0.23
N TYR A 76 -21.90 4.28 -0.03
CA TYR A 76 -22.57 3.58 -1.12
C TYR A 76 -24.10 3.63 -0.98
N ARG A 77 -24.62 3.36 0.21
CA ARG A 77 -26.06 3.40 0.52
C ARG A 77 -26.65 4.79 0.37
N CYS A 78 -25.91 5.82 0.76
CA CYS A 78 -26.33 7.21 0.62
C CYS A 78 -26.30 7.66 -0.85
N SER A 79 -25.22 7.37 -1.57
CA SER A 79 -25.06 7.71 -2.98
C SER A 79 -24.10 6.75 -3.70
N PRO A 80 -24.63 5.77 -4.46
CA PRO A 80 -23.80 4.88 -5.28
C PRO A 80 -22.97 5.63 -6.33
N GLU A 81 -23.47 6.76 -6.82
CA GLU A 81 -22.76 7.61 -7.78
C GLU A 81 -21.55 8.30 -7.16
N ALA A 82 -21.70 8.87 -5.96
CA ALA A 82 -20.58 9.47 -5.24
C ALA A 82 -19.50 8.44 -4.93
N TYR A 83 -19.91 7.24 -4.48
CA TYR A 83 -19.00 6.13 -4.25
C TYR A 83 -18.24 5.74 -5.53
N ARG A 84 -18.92 5.65 -6.68
CA ARG A 84 -18.28 5.39 -7.98
C ARG A 84 -17.28 6.48 -8.36
N LYS A 85 -17.61 7.76 -8.14
CA LYS A 85 -16.69 8.89 -8.40
C LYS A 85 -15.42 8.80 -7.54
N LEU A 86 -15.55 8.40 -6.28
CA LEU A 86 -14.39 8.17 -5.39
C LEU A 86 -13.49 7.04 -5.89
N LEU A 87 -14.07 5.93 -6.35
CA LEU A 87 -13.32 4.82 -6.95
C LEU A 87 -12.58 5.25 -8.22
N LEU A 88 -13.24 5.99 -9.12
CA LEU A 88 -12.62 6.51 -10.34
C LEU A 88 -11.48 7.49 -10.03
N ALA A 89 -11.63 8.29 -8.98
CA ALA A 89 -10.58 9.18 -8.47
C ALA A 89 -9.46 8.45 -7.73
N ARG A 90 -9.48 7.11 -7.67
CA ARG A 90 -8.52 6.26 -6.94
C ARG A 90 -8.41 6.61 -5.45
N TYR A 91 -9.51 7.06 -4.86
CA TYR A 91 -9.57 7.27 -3.41
C TYR A 91 -9.42 5.93 -2.68
N PRO A 92 -8.72 5.87 -1.52
CA PRO A 92 -8.44 4.60 -0.84
C PRO A 92 -9.66 4.09 -0.07
N ILE A 93 -10.63 3.55 -0.81
CA ILE A 93 -11.83 2.89 -0.30
C ILE A 93 -11.92 1.46 -0.85
N PRO A 94 -12.60 0.54 -0.13
CA PRO A 94 -12.82 -0.82 -0.60
C PRO A 94 -13.49 -0.85 -1.97
N MET A 95 -13.27 -1.91 -2.74
CA MET A 95 -13.99 -2.11 -4.01
C MET A 95 -15.38 -2.71 -3.74
N GLY A 96 -16.27 -2.66 -4.73
CA GLY A 96 -17.62 -3.24 -4.62
C GLY A 96 -17.60 -4.72 -4.21
N MET A 97 -16.64 -5.50 -4.71
CA MET A 97 -16.46 -6.91 -4.32
C MET A 97 -16.14 -7.08 -2.83
N ASP A 98 -15.30 -6.22 -2.26
CA ASP A 98 -14.93 -6.28 -0.83
C ASP A 98 -16.14 -5.95 0.04
N LEU A 99 -16.92 -4.93 -0.35
CA LEU A 99 -18.17 -4.57 0.33
C LEU A 99 -19.23 -5.66 0.21
N LYS A 100 -19.36 -6.28 -0.95
CA LYS A 100 -20.30 -7.39 -1.17
C LYS A 100 -19.96 -8.58 -0.28
N LYS A 101 -18.68 -8.94 -0.22
CA LYS A 101 -18.19 -10.00 0.68
C LYS A 101 -18.51 -9.66 2.14
N PHE A 102 -18.20 -8.44 2.58
CA PHE A 102 -18.53 -7.97 3.93
C PHE A 102 -20.04 -8.02 4.23
N CYS A 103 -20.89 -7.63 3.28
CA CYS A 103 -22.34 -7.70 3.43
C CYS A 103 -22.82 -9.16 3.61
N ILE A 104 -22.31 -10.10 2.81
CA ILE A 104 -22.65 -11.52 2.91
C ILE A 104 -22.24 -12.08 4.28
N GLU A 105 -21.00 -11.80 4.72
CA GLU A 105 -20.47 -12.27 6.00
C GLU A 105 -21.27 -11.73 7.20
N ASN A 106 -21.90 -10.56 7.06
CA ASN A 106 -22.70 -9.93 8.11
C ASN A 106 -24.22 -10.07 7.91
N GLY A 107 -24.67 -10.90 6.96
CA GLY A 107 -26.10 -11.17 6.73
C GLY A 107 -26.91 -9.99 6.16
N VAL A 108 -26.24 -8.98 5.59
CA VAL A 108 -26.87 -7.81 4.98
C VAL A 108 -27.44 -8.17 3.61
N ARG A 109 -28.76 -8.00 3.42
CA ARG A 109 -29.46 -8.33 2.18
C ARG A 109 -29.87 -7.11 1.34
N GLU A 110 -29.96 -5.93 1.94
CA GLU A 110 -30.38 -4.69 1.28
C GLU A 110 -29.24 -3.65 1.18
N GLY A 111 -29.21 -2.93 0.06
CA GLY A 111 -28.18 -1.92 -0.22
C GLY A 111 -26.79 -2.52 -0.44
N VAL A 112 -26.71 -3.78 -0.88
CA VAL A 112 -25.46 -4.48 -1.19
C VAL A 112 -24.96 -4.00 -2.56
N PRO A 113 -23.68 -3.60 -2.68
CA PRO A 113 -23.10 -3.29 -3.99
C PRO A 113 -23.18 -4.49 -4.96
N PRO A 114 -23.49 -4.25 -6.25
CA PRO A 114 -23.62 -5.33 -7.24
C PRO A 114 -22.36 -6.19 -7.39
#